data_AF-A0A286BV64-F1
#
_entry.id   AF-A0A286BV64-F1
#
_cell.length_a   1.000
_cell.length_b   1.000
_cell.length_c   1.000
_cell.angle_alpha   90.00
_cell.angle_beta   90.00
_cell.angle_gamma   90.00
#
_symmetry.space_group_name_H-M   'P 1'
#
loop_
_entity.id
_entity.type
_entity.pdbx_description
1 polymer ?
#
loop_
_entity_poly.entity_id
_entity_poly.type
_entity_poly.pdbx_seq_one_letter_code
_entity_poly.pdbx_strand_id
1 'polypeptide(L)'
;MERGEKLTYDAIWNQNIWPSQRYVIWLRAEFWDVRYKTVEDGKLNWLPVADALFSNEDEAMKAALNHWDSLPKYTRLYNRD
;
A
#
# COMPACT_ATOMS: atom_id res chain seq x y z
N MET A 1 -3.37 5.42 10.72
CA MET A 1 -4.40 6.10 9.90
C MET A 1 -5.74 5.61 10.41
N GLU A 2 -6.55 6.49 10.97
CA GLU A 2 -7.93 6.18 11.30
C GLU A 2 -8.79 6.19 10.03
N ARG A 3 -9.87 5.41 10.00
CA ARG A 3 -10.74 5.24 8.82
C ARG A 3 -11.21 6.61 8.29
N GLY A 4 -10.78 6.95 7.07
CA GLY A 4 -11.28 8.12 6.35
C GLY A 4 -10.48 9.40 6.49
N GLU A 5 -9.36 9.41 7.22
CA GLU A 5 -8.46 10.58 7.20
C GLU A 5 -7.87 10.78 5.79
N LYS A 6 -8.10 11.98 5.25
CA LYS A 6 -7.47 12.43 4.01
C LYS A 6 -5.95 12.38 4.21
N LEU A 7 -5.25 11.64 3.34
CA LEU A 7 -3.79 11.61 3.38
C LEU A 7 -3.23 13.03 3.34
N THR A 8 -2.34 13.35 4.27
CA THR A 8 -1.59 14.60 4.24
C THR A 8 -0.70 14.65 3.00
N TYR A 9 -0.35 15.85 2.51
CA TYR A 9 0.54 16.01 1.35
C TYR A 9 1.85 15.22 1.53
N ASP A 10 2.42 15.26 2.73
CA ASP A 10 3.60 14.44 3.08
C ASP A 10 3.28 12.95 3.02
N ALA A 11 2.14 12.48 3.53
CA ALA A 11 1.75 11.08 3.39
C ALA A 11 1.51 10.66 1.93
N ILE A 12 1.26 11.61 1.00
CA ILE A 12 1.09 11.35 -0.44
C ILE A 12 2.45 11.32 -1.16
N TRP A 13 3.35 12.25 -0.86
CA TRP A 13 4.60 12.41 -1.61
C TRP A 13 5.83 11.78 -0.94
N ASN A 14 5.74 11.49 0.36
CA ASN A 14 6.79 10.79 1.07
C ASN A 14 6.71 9.30 0.75
N GLN A 15 7.69 8.81 -0.01
CA GLN A 15 7.83 7.40 -0.34
C GLN A 15 8.55 6.61 0.76
N ASN A 16 8.82 7.20 1.94
CA ASN A 16 9.62 6.59 2.98
C ASN A 16 9.03 5.28 3.56
N ILE A 17 9.66 4.17 3.15
CA ILE A 17 10.06 2.95 3.86
C ILE A 17 9.01 2.06 4.56
N TRP A 18 7.88 2.54 5.09
CA TRP A 18 6.99 1.69 5.90
C TRP A 18 5.72 1.21 5.17
N PRO A 19 5.35 -0.09 5.28
CA PRO A 19 4.14 -0.64 4.64
C PRO A 19 2.87 0.15 4.98
N SER A 20 2.75 0.59 6.23
CA SER A 20 1.59 1.33 6.73
C SER A 20 1.31 2.66 6.02
N GLN A 21 2.26 3.18 5.24
CA GLN A 21 2.12 4.43 4.48
C GLN A 21 1.87 4.19 2.97
N ARG A 22 1.93 2.93 2.52
CA ARG A 22 1.80 2.55 1.11
C ARG A 22 0.60 1.66 0.81
N TYR A 23 -0.06 1.11 1.83
CA TYR A 23 -1.27 0.30 1.65
C TYR A 23 -2.47 0.92 2.33
N VAL A 24 -3.63 0.71 1.72
CA VAL A 24 -4.94 1.01 2.30
C VAL A 24 -5.78 -0.25 2.25
N ILE A 25 -6.36 -0.59 3.40
CA ILE A 25 -7.31 -1.68 3.56
C ILE A 25 -8.69 -1.05 3.74
N TRP A 26 -9.60 -1.33 2.80
CA TRP A 26 -10.95 -0.80 2.77
C TRP A 26 -11.99 -1.89 2.99
N LEU A 27 -12.85 -1.70 3.98
CA LEU A 27 -14.04 -2.53 4.14
C LEU A 27 -15.08 -2.15 3.08
N ARG A 28 -15.40 -3.09 2.19
CA ARG A 28 -16.42 -3.03 1.14
C ARG A 28 -17.56 -3.99 1.50
N ALA A 29 -18.56 -3.47 2.21
CA ALA A 29 -19.64 -4.27 2.81
C ALA A 29 -19.07 -5.35 3.76
N GLU A 30 -19.07 -6.61 3.35
CA GLU A 30 -18.56 -7.75 4.13
C GLU A 30 -17.14 -8.17 3.71
N PHE A 31 -16.59 -7.56 2.66
CA PHE A 31 -15.30 -7.93 2.09
C PHE A 31 -14.26 -6.82 2.27
N TRP A 32 -13.00 -7.17 2.08
CA TRP A 32 -11.86 -6.28 2.28
C TRP A 32 -11.12 -6.07 0.94
N ASP A 33 -10.98 -4.82 0.54
CA ASP A 33 -10.21 -4.38 -0.63
C ASP A 33 -8.84 -3.88 -0.17
N VAL A 34 -7.77 -4.37 -0.77
CA VAL A 34 -6.41 -3.96 -0.45
C VAL A 34 -5.84 -3.23 -1.64
N ARG A 35 -5.45 -1.98 -1.44
CA ARG A 35 -4.85 -1.16 -2.49
C ARG A 35 -3.47 -0.67 -2.12
N TYR A 36 -2.59 -0.73 -3.10
CA TYR A 36 -1.25 -0.19 -3.05
C TYR A 36 -1.21 1.21 -3.65
N LYS A 37 -0.50 2.09 -2.97
CA LYS A 37 -0.27 3.47 -3.37
C LYS A 37 0.85 3.55 -4.40
N THR A 38 0.54 4.01 -5.61
CA THR A 38 1.55 4.38 -6.61
C THR A 38 1.40 5.86 -6.98
N VAL A 39 2.50 6.49 -7.39
CA VAL A 39 2.50 7.86 -7.90
C VAL A 39 3.14 7.83 -9.27
N GLU A 40 2.33 8.03 -10.29
CA GLU A 40 2.73 8.00 -11.71
C GLU A 40 2.31 9.31 -12.36
N ASP A 41 3.20 9.93 -13.13
CA ASP A 41 2.99 11.22 -13.79
C ASP A 41 2.47 12.33 -12.84
N GLY A 42 2.96 12.33 -11.60
CA GLY A 42 2.54 13.28 -10.57
C GLY A 42 1.10 13.10 -10.07
N LYS A 43 0.48 11.95 -10.35
CA LYS A 43 -0.86 11.60 -9.87
C LYS A 43 -0.79 10.42 -8.91
N LEU A 44 -1.51 10.56 -7.80
CA LEU A 44 -1.72 9.49 -6.83
C LEU A 44 -2.72 8.47 -7.40
N ASN A 45 -2.29 7.23 -7.57
CA ASN A 45 -3.13 6.11 -7.99
C ASN A 45 -3.18 5.04 -6.88
N TRP A 46 -4.32 4.38 -6.77
CA TRP A 46 -4.56 3.27 -5.85
C TRP A 46 -4.82 2.00 -6.66
N LEU A 47 -3.80 1.17 -6.79
CA LEU A 47 -3.87 -0.07 -7.56
C LEU A 47 -4.32 -1.23 -6.66
N PRO A 48 -5.21 -2.11 -7.14
CA PRO A 48 -5.58 -3.30 -6.38
C PRO A 48 -4.37 -4.22 -6.21
N VAL A 49 -4.21 -4.78 -5.01
CA VAL A 49 -3.15 -5.77 -4.71
C VAL A 49 -3.55 -7.18 -5.16
N ALA A 50 -4.86 -7.44 -5.29
CA ALA A 50 -5.41 -8.71 -5.77
C ALA A 50 -6.64 -8.46 -6.66
N ASP A 51 -6.92 -9.41 -7.55
CA ASP A 51 -8.08 -9.35 -8.46
C ASP A 51 -9.42 -9.56 -7.73
N ALA A 52 -9.38 -10.17 -6.54
CA ALA A 52 -10.55 -10.46 -5.72
C ALA A 52 -10.47 -9.76 -4.35
N LEU A 53 -11.65 -9.47 -3.78
CA LEU A 53 -11.77 -8.98 -2.42
C LEU A 53 -11.56 -10.12 -1.41
N PHE A 54 -11.02 -9.78 -0.25
CA PHE A 54 -10.76 -10.74 0.83
C PHE A 54 -11.98 -10.88 1.75
N SER A 55 -12.19 -12.07 2.30
CA SER A 55 -13.35 -12.36 3.15
C SER A 55 -13.14 -11.95 4.61
N ASN A 56 -11.89 -11.70 5.01
CA ASN A 56 -11.52 -11.28 6.36
C ASN A 56 -10.36 -10.28 6.35
N GLU A 57 -10.23 -9.52 7.44
CA GLU A 57 -9.22 -8.46 7.59
C GLU A 57 -7.80 -9.04 7.63
N ASP A 58 -7.63 -10.21 8.25
CA ASP A 58 -6.34 -10.87 8.41
C ASP A 58 -5.74 -11.30 7.05
N GLU A 59 -6.54 -11.85 6.15
CA GLU A 59 -6.16 -12.19 4.79
C GLU A 59 -5.80 -10.93 3.99
N ALA A 60 -6.60 -9.87 4.13
CA ALA A 60 -6.33 -8.59 3.49
C ALA A 60 -4.98 -8.01 3.95
N MET A 61 -4.74 -8.01 5.26
CA MET A 61 -3.48 -7.54 5.84
C MET A 61 -2.30 -8.42 5.41
N LYS A 62 -2.48 -9.74 5.39
CA LYS A 62 -1.46 -10.69 4.91
C LYS A 62 -1.13 -10.48 3.43
N ALA A 63 -2.12 -10.20 2.59
CA ALA A 63 -1.92 -9.89 1.18
C ALA A 63 -1.12 -8.59 0.99
N ALA A 64 -1.42 -7.55 1.77
CA ALA A 64 -0.63 -6.31 1.77
C ALA A 64 0.83 -6.55 2.14
N LEU A 65 1.09 -7.36 3.19
CA LEU A 65 2.44 -7.71 3.62
C LEU A 65 3.18 -8.56 2.58
N ASN A 66 2.52 -9.56 2.00
CA ASN A 66 3.11 -10.39 0.95
C ASN A 66 3.48 -9.55 -0.29
N HIS A 67 2.58 -8.66 -0.72
CA HIS A 67 2.87 -7.74 -1.81
C HIS A 67 4.05 -6.83 -1.47
N TRP A 68 4.12 -6.32 -0.24
CA TRP A 68 5.26 -5.53 0.23
C TRP A 68 6.59 -6.28 0.18
N ASP A 69 6.61 -7.54 0.61
CA ASP A 69 7.81 -8.36 0.55
C ASP A 69 8.22 -8.71 -0.87
N SER A 70 7.25 -8.78 -1.80
CA SER A 70 7.49 -9.03 -3.23
C SER A 70 8.01 -7.81 -3.99
N LEU A 71 7.70 -6.59 -3.52
CA LEU A 71 8.21 -5.39 -4.15
C LEU A 71 9.73 -5.38 -4.06
N PRO A 72 10.45 -4.94 -5.09
CA PRO A 72 11.87 -4.68 -4.99
C PRO A 72 12.05 -3.64 -3.89
N LYS A 73 12.46 -4.11 -2.70
CA LYS A 73 12.89 -3.28 -1.59
C LYS A 73 14.13 -2.59 -2.13
N TYR A 74 13.95 -1.40 -2.71
CA TYR A 74 15.01 -0.64 -3.37
C TYR A 74 16.30 -0.87 -2.60
N THR A 75 17.19 -1.61 -3.26
CA THR A 75 18.62 -1.70 -3.02
C THR A 75 19.03 -0.87 -1.81
N ARG A 76 19.34 -1.54 -0.69
CA ARG A 76 20.23 -0.98 0.33
C ARG A 76 21.35 -0.31 -0.44
N LEU A 77 21.34 1.02 -0.41
CA LEU A 77 22.51 1.88 -0.42
C LEU A 77 23.59 1.49 -1.42
N TYR A 78 23.73 2.31 -2.47
CA TYR A 78 25.00 2.61 -3.10
C TYR A 78 25.74 1.42 -3.75
N ASN A 79 26.02 1.58 -5.04
CA ASN A 79 27.30 1.16 -5.56
C ASN A 79 28.39 1.62 -4.58
N ARG A 80 28.96 0.68 -3.82
CA ARG A 80 30.29 0.84 -3.23
C ARG A 80 31.25 0.32 -4.29
N ASP A 81 31.69 1.24 -5.14
CA ASP A 81 33.05 1.19 -5.68
C ASP A 81 34.06 1.28 -4.52
#